data_AF-A0A4Q7YGW4-F1
#
_entry.id   AF-A0A4Q7YGW4-F1
#
_cell.length_a   1.000
_cell.length_b   1.000
_cell.length_c   1.000
_cell.angle_alpha   90.00
_cell.angle_beta   90.00
_cell.angle_gamma   90.00
#
_symmetry.space_group_name_H-M   'P 1'
#
loop_
_entity.id
_entity.type
_entity.pdbx_description
1 polymer ?
#
loop_
_entity_poly.entity_id
_entity_poly.type
_entity_poly.pdbx_seq_one_letter_code
_entity_poly.pdbx_strand_id
1 'polypeptide(L)'
;MIPCKPSDSTRRRYVANIVSVFNRATDDQKQRGANWYVTAHELAEFLSEGNTRAGAGVIAALSANKAWDINQRLARDAFAGNPHGHTGDNLAKVAKILSGTDPAEVLPMDAKTGNFYRCILDPSDAEAVCIDRHAHDVAVGSPWGDRDRGLGSKGRYAVLSLAYRNAAARLEVLPSVVQATTWVVWTESLAGVKRRPVVERYAHQTDDRDA
;
A
#
# COMPACT_ATOMS: atom_id res chain seq x y z
N MET A 1 13.57 11.82 -11.74
CA MET A 1 12.20 12.10 -11.24
C MET A 1 11.25 12.34 -12.41
N ILE A 2 9.96 12.02 -12.27
CA ILE A 2 8.94 12.36 -13.28
C ILE A 2 8.53 13.86 -13.18
N PRO A 3 8.00 14.48 -14.24
CA PRO A 3 7.49 15.85 -14.16
C PRO A 3 6.18 15.93 -13.36
N CYS A 4 5.96 17.04 -12.65
CA CYS A 4 4.67 17.30 -11.97
C CYS A 4 3.53 17.61 -12.95
N LYS A 5 3.87 18.02 -14.18
CA LYS A 5 2.94 18.32 -15.28
C LYS A 5 3.41 17.57 -16.54
N PRO A 6 3.24 16.24 -16.61
CA PRO A 6 3.61 15.47 -17.80
C PRO A 6 2.76 15.87 -19.01
N SER A 7 3.31 15.70 -20.21
CA SER A 7 2.55 15.77 -21.46
C SER A 7 1.47 14.70 -21.52
N ASP A 8 0.46 14.88 -22.38
CA ASP A 8 -0.57 13.86 -22.62
C ASP A 8 -0.02 12.53 -23.12
N SER A 9 0.99 12.58 -24.00
CA SER A 9 1.69 11.38 -24.47
C SER A 9 2.33 10.61 -23.31
N THR A 10 2.93 11.34 -22.35
CA THR A 10 3.52 10.73 -21.16
C THR A 10 2.45 10.15 -20.23
N ARG A 11 1.34 10.86 -20.00
CA ARG A 11 0.21 10.35 -19.22
C ARG A 11 -0.35 9.06 -19.81
N ARG A 12 -0.60 9.03 -21.12
CA ARG A 12 -1.09 7.83 -21.83
C ARG A 12 -0.13 6.65 -21.70
N ARG A 13 1.18 6.91 -21.80
CA ARG A 13 2.20 5.87 -21.62
C ARG A 13 2.19 5.28 -20.20
N TYR A 14 2.04 6.11 -19.16
CA TYR A 14 1.93 5.60 -17.78
C TYR A 14 0.75 4.64 -17.61
N VAL A 15 -0.42 5.02 -18.12
CA VAL A 15 -1.61 4.16 -18.09
C VAL A 15 -1.37 2.86 -18.86
N ALA A 16 -0.79 2.94 -20.07
CA ALA A 16 -0.51 1.77 -20.89
C ALA A 16 0.47 0.79 -20.20
N ASN A 17 1.49 1.31 -19.52
CA ASN A 17 2.44 0.49 -18.78
C ASN A 17 1.76 -0.24 -17.60
N ILE A 18 0.92 0.45 -16.83
CA ILE A 18 0.17 -0.15 -15.71
C ILE A 18 -0.74 -1.27 -16.21
N VAL A 19 -1.53 -1.01 -17.25
CA VAL A 19 -2.43 -2.01 -17.88
C VAL A 19 -1.63 -3.20 -18.41
N SER A 20 -0.48 -2.95 -19.04
CA SER A 20 0.40 -4.02 -19.55
C SER A 20 0.92 -4.92 -18.44
N VAL A 21 1.37 -4.37 -17.31
CA VAL A 21 1.82 -5.16 -16.15
C VAL A 21 0.66 -5.94 -15.54
N PHE A 22 -0.52 -5.33 -15.40
CA PHE A 22 -1.69 -6.01 -14.85
C PHE A 22 -2.14 -7.20 -15.72
N ASN A 23 -2.19 -7.02 -17.04
CA ASN A 23 -2.60 -8.07 -17.98
C ASN A 23 -1.61 -9.24 -18.04
N ARG A 24 -0.37 -9.04 -17.59
CA ARG A 24 0.65 -10.10 -17.48
C ARG A 24 0.56 -10.89 -16.17
N ALA A 25 -0.25 -10.46 -15.21
CA ALA A 25 -0.42 -11.15 -13.95
C ALA A 25 -1.04 -12.54 -14.17
N THR A 26 -0.46 -13.56 -13.52
CA THR A 26 -1.10 -14.86 -13.39
C THR A 26 -2.37 -14.75 -12.52
N ASP A 27 -3.23 -15.76 -12.56
CA ASP A 27 -4.45 -15.76 -11.75
C ASP A 27 -4.14 -15.75 -10.24
N ASP A 28 -3.07 -16.44 -9.81
CA ASP A 28 -2.55 -16.35 -8.44
C ASP A 28 -2.15 -14.90 -8.06
N GLN A 29 -1.40 -14.22 -8.94
CA GLN A 29 -0.96 -12.85 -8.69
C GLN A 29 -2.15 -11.88 -8.65
N LYS A 30 -3.16 -12.09 -9.50
CA LYS A 30 -4.42 -11.33 -9.46
C LYS A 30 -5.17 -11.57 -8.16
N GLN A 31 -5.29 -12.82 -7.72
CA GLN A 31 -5.95 -13.17 -6.46
C GLN A 31 -5.25 -12.54 -5.25
N ARG A 32 -3.92 -12.63 -5.18
CA ARG A 32 -3.13 -11.98 -4.11
C ARG A 32 -3.28 -10.47 -4.13
N GLY A 33 -3.27 -9.85 -5.31
CA GLY A 33 -3.50 -8.41 -5.44
C GLY A 33 -4.92 -7.99 -5.02
N ALA A 34 -5.94 -8.77 -5.40
CA ALA A 34 -7.33 -8.53 -5.02
C ALA A 34 -7.55 -8.63 -3.50
N ASN A 35 -6.90 -9.61 -2.86
CA ASN A 35 -7.05 -9.85 -1.42
C ASN A 35 -6.16 -8.94 -0.56
N TRP A 36 -5.18 -8.25 -1.14
CA TRP A 36 -4.16 -7.52 -0.38
C TRP A 36 -4.74 -6.57 0.68
N TYR A 37 -5.67 -5.69 0.26
CA TYR A 37 -6.28 -4.72 1.17
C TYR A 37 -7.41 -5.32 2.01
N VAL A 38 -8.04 -6.40 1.55
CA VAL A 38 -9.03 -7.16 2.33
C VAL A 38 -8.36 -7.77 3.57
N THR A 39 -7.25 -8.50 3.38
CA THR A 39 -6.51 -9.09 4.50
C THR A 39 -5.89 -8.02 5.41
N ALA A 40 -5.46 -6.88 4.86
CA ALA A 40 -4.98 -5.77 5.68
C ALA A 40 -6.10 -5.13 6.52
N HIS A 41 -7.34 -5.08 6.00
CA HIS A 41 -8.53 -4.62 6.73
C HIS A 41 -8.88 -5.58 7.86
N GLU A 42 -8.93 -6.88 7.59
CA GLU A 42 -9.18 -7.93 8.60
C GLU A 42 -8.15 -7.86 9.73
N LEU A 43 -6.88 -7.65 9.40
CA LEU A 43 -5.83 -7.43 10.41
C LEU A 43 -6.08 -6.14 11.22
N ALA A 44 -6.46 -5.05 10.56
CA ALA A 44 -6.78 -3.79 11.24
C ALA A 44 -7.92 -3.97 12.24
N GLU A 45 -8.99 -4.64 11.83
CA GLU A 45 -10.14 -4.98 12.68
C GLU A 45 -9.71 -5.85 13.87
N PHE A 46 -8.97 -6.93 13.61
CA PHE A 46 -8.48 -7.85 14.63
C PHE A 46 -7.60 -7.17 15.68
N LEU A 47 -6.59 -6.40 15.25
CA LEU A 47 -5.64 -5.76 16.18
C LEU A 47 -6.28 -4.68 17.05
N SER A 48 -7.39 -4.09 16.60
CA SER A 48 -8.05 -2.96 17.24
C SER A 48 -9.36 -3.33 17.94
N GLU A 49 -9.62 -4.63 18.09
CA GLU A 49 -10.83 -5.16 18.73
C GLU A 49 -12.12 -4.57 18.11
N GLY A 50 -12.15 -4.48 16.78
CA GLY A 50 -13.29 -3.95 16.02
C GLY A 50 -13.22 -2.45 15.71
N ASN A 51 -12.25 -1.69 16.24
CA ASN A 51 -12.03 -0.30 15.84
C ASN A 51 -11.16 -0.20 14.58
N THR A 52 -11.66 -0.73 13.46
CA THR A 52 -10.92 -0.83 12.20
C THR A 52 -10.35 0.50 11.72
N ARG A 53 -11.02 1.62 12.04
CA ARG A 53 -10.50 2.97 11.79
C ARG A 53 -9.16 3.21 12.50
N ALA A 54 -9.11 2.98 13.81
CA ALA A 54 -7.86 3.09 14.56
C ALA A 54 -6.82 2.05 14.09
N GLY A 55 -7.24 0.80 13.84
CA GLY A 55 -6.40 -0.26 13.29
C GLY A 55 -5.68 0.13 12.01
N ALA A 56 -6.45 0.58 11.01
CA ALA A 56 -5.94 1.03 9.73
C ALA A 56 -5.02 2.25 9.89
N GLY A 57 -5.38 3.17 10.79
CA GLY A 57 -4.58 4.36 11.10
C GLY A 57 -3.21 4.02 11.68
N VAL A 58 -3.15 3.11 12.66
CA VAL A 58 -1.90 2.67 13.30
C VAL A 58 -1.01 1.92 12.30
N ILE A 59 -1.58 0.98 11.54
CA ILE A 59 -0.86 0.24 10.49
C ILE A 59 -0.25 1.23 9.49
N ALA A 60 -1.04 2.19 9.02
CA ALA A 60 -0.57 3.19 8.06
C ALA A 60 0.51 4.10 8.65
N ALA A 61 0.34 4.59 9.89
CA ALA A 61 1.32 5.41 10.58
C ALA A 61 2.69 4.72 10.70
N LEU A 62 2.72 3.39 10.81
CA LEU A 62 3.94 2.59 10.95
C LEU A 62 4.51 2.07 9.61
N SER A 63 3.88 2.36 8.48
CA SER A 63 4.19 1.73 7.18
C SER A 63 5.47 2.23 6.48
N ALA A 64 6.02 3.38 6.90
CA ALA A 64 7.12 4.01 6.17
C ALA A 64 8.42 3.20 6.33
N ASN A 65 8.97 2.74 5.20
CA ASN A 65 10.22 1.96 5.15
C ASN A 65 10.20 0.71 6.04
N LYS A 66 9.04 0.05 6.16
CA LYS A 66 8.89 -1.22 6.88
C LYS A 66 8.44 -2.32 5.92
N ALA A 67 9.05 -3.49 6.06
CA ALA A 67 8.50 -4.70 5.46
C ALA A 67 7.14 -5.02 6.12
N TRP A 68 6.25 -5.67 5.39
CA TRP A 68 4.88 -5.93 5.86
C TRP A 68 4.87 -6.70 7.18
N ASP A 69 5.65 -7.76 7.30
CA ASP A 69 5.78 -8.56 8.52
C ASP A 69 6.25 -7.74 9.74
N ILE A 70 7.19 -6.81 9.53
CA ILE A 70 7.64 -5.88 10.57
C ILE A 70 6.52 -4.93 10.94
N ASN A 71 5.79 -4.39 9.96
CA ASN A 71 4.69 -3.45 10.19
C ASN A 71 3.55 -4.10 11.01
N GLN A 72 3.20 -5.36 10.70
CA GLN A 72 2.24 -6.14 11.50
C GLN A 72 2.68 -6.29 12.96
N ARG A 73 3.95 -6.68 13.18
CA ARG A 73 4.50 -6.80 14.53
C ARG A 73 4.43 -5.48 15.30
N LEU A 74 4.89 -4.39 14.69
CA LEU A 74 4.87 -3.07 15.33
C LEU A 74 3.45 -2.58 15.63
N ALA A 75 2.49 -2.84 14.75
CA ALA A 75 1.09 -2.49 14.98
C ALA A 75 0.51 -3.27 16.17
N ARG A 76 0.72 -4.59 16.22
CA ARG A 76 0.32 -5.43 17.35
C ARG A 76 0.96 -4.95 18.66
N ASP A 77 2.26 -4.70 18.65
CA ASP A 77 2.98 -4.28 19.85
C ASP A 77 2.50 -2.89 20.32
N ALA A 78 2.10 -2.00 19.40
CA ALA A 78 1.49 -0.71 19.73
C ALA A 78 0.11 -0.87 20.39
N PHE A 79 -0.76 -1.73 19.88
CA PHE A 79 -2.06 -2.03 20.51
C PHE A 79 -1.91 -2.74 21.87
N ALA A 80 -0.82 -3.48 22.07
CA ALA A 80 -0.43 -4.05 23.37
C ALA A 80 0.20 -3.01 24.34
N GLY A 81 0.18 -1.72 24.00
CA GLY A 81 0.70 -0.64 24.85
C GLY A 81 2.21 -0.39 24.76
N ASN A 82 2.90 -0.98 23.77
CA ASN A 82 4.34 -0.84 23.57
C ASN A 82 4.70 -0.31 22.17
N PRO A 83 4.33 0.93 21.80
CA PRO A 83 4.67 1.51 20.49
C PRO A 83 6.18 1.80 20.38
N HIS A 84 6.87 1.19 19.43
CA HIS A 84 8.31 1.34 19.24
C HIS A 84 8.75 1.09 17.78
N GLY A 85 10.07 1.04 17.52
CA GLY A 85 10.62 0.60 16.22
C GLY A 85 10.44 1.59 15.05
N HIS A 86 10.09 2.85 15.36
CA HIS A 86 9.93 3.92 14.38
C HIS A 86 10.48 5.26 14.90
N THR A 87 10.57 6.24 14.00
CA THR A 87 10.83 7.65 14.32
C THR A 87 9.80 8.24 15.27
N GLY A 88 10.22 9.23 16.07
CA GLY A 88 9.36 9.92 17.04
C GLY A 88 8.08 10.50 16.41
N ASP A 89 8.18 11.10 15.23
CA ASP A 89 7.02 11.67 14.51
C ASP A 89 5.95 10.63 14.13
N ASN A 90 6.35 9.39 13.87
CA ASN A 90 5.41 8.33 13.53
C ASN A 90 4.80 7.75 14.82
N LEU A 91 5.60 7.57 15.87
CA LEU A 91 5.12 7.13 17.18
C LEU A 91 4.16 8.16 17.81
N ALA A 92 4.40 9.45 17.60
CA ALA A 92 3.49 10.51 18.04
C ALA A 92 2.12 10.44 17.33
N LYS A 93 2.08 10.08 16.04
CA LYS A 93 0.80 9.84 15.32
C LYS A 93 0.09 8.62 15.89
N VAL A 94 0.82 7.52 16.11
CA VAL A 94 0.28 6.31 16.73
C VAL A 94 -0.32 6.62 18.09
N ALA A 95 0.40 7.34 18.96
CA ALA A 95 -0.09 7.72 20.28
C ALA A 95 -1.40 8.52 20.21
N LYS A 96 -1.50 9.49 19.28
CA LYS A 96 -2.75 10.25 19.06
C LYS A 96 -3.91 9.35 18.64
N ILE A 97 -3.68 8.45 17.68
CA ILE A 97 -4.71 7.52 17.20
C ILE A 97 -5.17 6.58 18.32
N LEU A 98 -4.23 6.01 19.08
CA LEU A 98 -4.54 5.16 20.24
C LEU A 98 -5.29 5.92 21.34
N SER A 99 -5.08 7.24 21.46
CA SER A 99 -5.87 8.10 22.36
C SER A 99 -7.24 8.54 21.80
N GLY A 100 -7.61 8.06 20.61
CA GLY A 100 -8.93 8.30 20.02
C GLY A 100 -9.01 9.45 19.00
N THR A 101 -7.89 10.08 18.63
CA THR A 101 -7.89 11.04 17.51
C THR A 101 -8.18 10.33 16.20
N ASP A 102 -9.04 10.90 15.33
CA ASP A 102 -9.31 10.31 14.01
C ASP A 102 -8.01 10.26 13.18
N PRO A 103 -7.63 9.09 12.61
CA PRO A 103 -6.46 8.99 11.75
C PRO A 103 -6.40 10.01 10.61
N ALA A 104 -7.53 10.44 10.06
CA ALA A 104 -7.60 11.43 8.99
C ALA A 104 -7.10 12.83 9.41
N GLU A 105 -7.10 13.14 10.70
CA GLU A 105 -6.60 14.40 11.25
C GLU A 105 -5.09 14.41 11.47
N VAL A 106 -4.46 13.23 11.58
CA VAL A 106 -3.04 13.09 11.94
C VAL A 106 -2.17 12.56 10.80
N LEU A 107 -2.77 11.83 9.86
CA LEU A 107 -2.07 11.26 8.72
C LEU A 107 -2.01 12.25 7.55
N PRO A 108 -0.95 12.25 6.74
CA PRO A 108 -0.89 13.05 5.53
C PRO A 108 -1.80 12.43 4.45
N MET A 109 -3.07 12.85 4.44
CA MET A 109 -4.15 12.26 3.64
C MET A 109 -3.97 12.35 2.12
N ASP A 110 -3.14 13.28 1.65
CA ASP A 110 -2.81 13.50 0.24
C ASP A 110 -1.50 12.80 -0.19
N ALA A 111 -0.89 12.03 0.70
CA ALA A 111 0.35 11.30 0.46
C ALA A 111 0.13 9.78 0.50
N LYS A 112 1.23 9.03 0.36
CA LYS A 112 1.25 7.56 0.44
C LYS A 112 0.54 7.05 1.68
N THR A 113 0.92 7.54 2.86
CA THR A 113 0.40 7.04 4.14
C THR A 113 -1.11 7.23 4.26
N GLY A 114 -1.63 8.39 3.84
CA GLY A 114 -3.07 8.66 3.82
C GLY A 114 -3.86 7.73 2.89
N ASN A 115 -3.36 7.51 1.68
CA ASN A 115 -4.02 6.59 0.75
C ASN A 115 -3.89 5.13 1.21
N PHE A 116 -2.78 4.75 1.84
CA PHE A 116 -2.63 3.42 2.43
C PHE A 116 -3.64 3.20 3.56
N TYR A 117 -3.84 4.19 4.43
CA TYR A 117 -4.90 4.17 5.44
C TYR A 117 -6.28 4.00 4.79
N ARG A 118 -6.61 4.79 3.77
CA ARG A 118 -7.91 4.69 3.08
C ARG A 118 -8.15 3.31 2.48
N CYS A 119 -7.16 2.76 1.76
CA CYS A 119 -7.29 1.43 1.16
C CYS A 119 -7.49 0.32 2.21
N ILE A 120 -6.88 0.44 3.40
CA ILE A 120 -7.08 -0.53 4.48
C ILE A 120 -8.45 -0.32 5.14
N LEU A 121 -8.81 0.94 5.43
CA LEU A 121 -10.08 1.26 6.09
C LEU A 121 -11.28 0.81 5.25
N ASP A 122 -11.23 1.06 3.95
CA ASP A 122 -12.27 0.68 3.01
C ASP A 122 -11.62 0.04 1.76
N PRO A 123 -11.54 -1.30 1.71
CA PRO A 123 -11.02 -2.02 0.55
C PRO A 123 -11.83 -1.79 -0.74
N SER A 124 -13.06 -1.27 -0.62
CA SER A 124 -13.93 -0.94 -1.75
C SER A 124 -13.83 0.52 -2.22
N ASP A 125 -12.99 1.35 -1.59
CA ASP A 125 -12.80 2.76 -1.96
C ASP A 125 -12.37 2.89 -3.43
N ALA A 126 -13.27 3.44 -4.24
CA ALA A 126 -13.12 3.57 -5.68
C ALA A 126 -12.04 4.61 -6.11
N GLU A 127 -11.51 5.40 -5.18
CA GLU A 127 -10.57 6.48 -5.45
C GLU A 127 -9.20 6.28 -4.79
N ALA A 128 -9.11 5.57 -3.68
CA ALA A 128 -7.85 5.40 -2.95
C ALA A 128 -6.84 4.55 -3.73
N VAL A 129 -5.60 5.04 -3.80
CA VAL A 129 -4.49 4.28 -4.40
C VAL A 129 -3.17 4.63 -3.73
N CYS A 130 -2.48 3.62 -3.20
CA CYS A 130 -1.20 3.80 -2.51
C CYS A 130 -0.03 3.81 -3.50
N ILE A 131 0.41 5.01 -3.91
CA ILE A 131 1.59 5.14 -4.77
C ILE A 131 2.89 5.01 -3.95
N ASP A 132 3.55 3.87 -4.11
CA ASP A 132 4.89 3.61 -3.56
C ASP A 132 5.97 3.62 -4.67
N ARG A 133 7.20 3.20 -4.31
CA ARG A 133 8.33 3.14 -5.24
C ARG A 133 8.10 2.17 -6.40
N HIS A 134 7.38 1.07 -6.17
CA HIS A 134 7.12 0.05 -7.17
C HIS A 134 5.97 0.49 -8.09
N ALA A 135 4.93 1.10 -7.54
CA ALA A 135 3.85 1.69 -8.31
C ALA A 135 4.37 2.75 -9.29
N HIS A 136 5.33 3.58 -8.85
CA HIS A 136 6.08 4.49 -9.70
C HIS A 136 6.84 3.75 -10.83
N ASP A 137 7.63 2.74 -10.48
CA ASP A 137 8.48 2.03 -11.44
C ASP A 137 7.65 1.29 -12.50
N VAL A 138 6.49 0.73 -12.12
CA VAL A 138 5.48 0.16 -13.01
C VAL A 138 4.95 1.22 -13.98
N ALA A 139 4.51 2.37 -13.48
CA ALA A 139 3.98 3.44 -14.33
C ALA A 139 5.03 3.96 -15.32
N VAL A 140 6.26 4.15 -14.88
CA VAL A 140 7.37 4.58 -15.75
C VAL A 140 7.84 3.47 -16.69
N GLY A 141 7.60 2.20 -16.34
CA GLY A 141 7.98 1.02 -17.10
C GLY A 141 9.45 0.63 -16.95
N SER A 142 10.11 1.02 -15.84
CA SER A 142 11.54 0.75 -15.63
C SER A 142 11.90 0.76 -14.14
N PRO A 143 12.80 -0.12 -13.68
CA PRO A 143 13.24 -0.14 -12.28
C PRO A 143 14.15 1.03 -11.95
N TRP A 144 13.88 1.71 -10.83
CA TRP A 144 14.66 2.88 -10.42
C TRP A 144 15.69 2.61 -9.33
N GLY A 145 15.74 1.39 -8.76
CA GLY A 145 16.67 1.05 -7.68
C GLY A 145 16.49 1.99 -6.49
N ASP A 146 17.60 2.52 -5.96
CA ASP A 146 17.62 3.42 -4.79
C ASP A 146 17.46 4.91 -5.16
N ARG A 147 17.24 5.23 -6.44
CA ARG A 147 17.06 6.62 -6.89
C ARG A 147 15.82 7.26 -6.27
N ASP A 148 15.93 8.53 -5.87
CA ASP A 148 14.76 9.28 -5.46
C ASP A 148 13.80 9.50 -6.65
N ARG A 149 12.53 9.21 -6.38
CA ARG A 149 11.41 9.32 -7.31
C ARG A 149 10.67 10.65 -7.13
N GLY A 150 10.93 11.36 -6.03
CA GLY A 150 10.32 12.65 -5.73
C GLY A 150 8.84 12.54 -5.35
N LEU A 151 8.41 11.39 -4.83
CA LEU A 151 7.01 11.09 -4.48
C LEU A 151 6.48 11.89 -3.29
N GLY A 152 7.35 12.58 -2.54
CA GLY A 152 6.93 13.58 -1.55
C GLY A 152 6.28 14.83 -2.18
N SER A 153 6.45 15.05 -3.49
CA SER A 153 5.77 16.13 -4.20
C SER A 153 4.32 15.73 -4.52
N LYS A 154 3.35 16.49 -3.96
CA LYS A 154 1.91 16.32 -4.20
C LYS A 154 1.58 16.19 -5.70
N GLY A 155 2.21 17.02 -6.53
CA GLY A 155 1.99 17.00 -7.98
C GLY A 155 2.38 15.68 -8.65
N ARG A 156 3.53 15.09 -8.27
CA ARG A 156 3.96 13.81 -8.83
C ARG A 156 3.12 12.64 -8.33
N TYR A 157 2.76 12.67 -7.04
CA TYR A 157 1.88 11.67 -6.45
C TYR A 157 0.51 11.67 -7.15
N ALA A 158 -0.08 12.86 -7.36
CA ALA A 158 -1.36 13.01 -8.05
C ALA A 158 -1.30 12.52 -9.51
N VAL A 159 -0.22 12.81 -10.23
CA VAL A 159 -0.01 12.31 -11.61
C VAL A 159 -0.08 10.79 -11.67
N LEU A 160 0.60 10.10 -10.76
CA LEU A 160 0.61 8.64 -10.72
C LEU A 160 -0.72 8.07 -10.23
N SER A 161 -1.32 8.69 -9.21
CA SER A 161 -2.64 8.29 -8.70
C SER A 161 -3.68 8.32 -9.83
N LEU A 162 -3.70 9.39 -10.62
CA LEU A 162 -4.59 9.51 -11.78
C LEU A 162 -4.27 8.46 -12.86
N ALA A 163 -3.00 8.14 -13.09
CA ALA A 163 -2.63 7.09 -14.04
C ALA A 163 -3.17 5.70 -13.61
N TYR A 164 -3.08 5.37 -12.32
CA TYR A 164 -3.66 4.13 -11.78
C TYR A 164 -5.17 4.12 -11.85
N ARG A 165 -5.87 5.21 -11.50
CA ARG A 165 -7.33 5.31 -11.64
C ARG A 165 -7.79 5.15 -13.10
N ASN A 166 -7.09 5.77 -14.03
CA ASN A 166 -7.38 5.62 -15.46
C ASN A 166 -7.11 4.19 -15.96
N ALA A 167 -6.10 3.50 -15.43
CA ALA A 167 -5.86 2.09 -15.75
C ALA A 167 -6.97 1.20 -15.17
N ALA A 168 -7.33 1.42 -13.91
CA ALA A 168 -8.45 0.77 -13.22
C ALA A 168 -9.77 0.91 -13.96
N ALA A 169 -10.12 2.13 -14.38
CA ALA A 169 -11.34 2.38 -15.16
C ALA A 169 -11.37 1.60 -16.49
N ARG A 170 -10.22 1.40 -17.15
CA ARG A 170 -10.14 0.60 -18.38
C ARG A 170 -10.22 -0.91 -18.14
N LEU A 171 -9.80 -1.34 -16.96
CA LEU A 171 -9.78 -2.73 -16.54
C LEU A 171 -11.07 -3.14 -15.83
N GLU A 172 -11.92 -2.18 -15.47
CA GLU A 172 -13.12 -2.38 -14.64
C GLU A 172 -12.78 -3.02 -13.28
N VAL A 173 -11.66 -2.59 -12.69
CA VAL A 173 -11.13 -3.08 -11.42
C VAL A 173 -10.81 -1.89 -10.51
N LEU A 174 -10.90 -2.04 -9.19
CA LEU A 174 -10.56 -0.98 -8.23
C LEU A 174 -9.10 -0.50 -8.39
N PRO A 175 -8.81 0.82 -8.22
CA PRO A 175 -7.44 1.34 -8.29
C PRO A 175 -6.47 0.68 -7.31
N SER A 176 -6.94 0.38 -6.09
CA SER A 176 -6.19 -0.32 -5.05
C SER A 176 -5.79 -1.73 -5.50
N VAL A 177 -6.71 -2.48 -6.13
CA VAL A 177 -6.45 -3.82 -6.66
C VAL A 177 -5.48 -3.79 -7.83
N VAL A 178 -5.64 -2.86 -8.79
CA VAL A 178 -4.65 -2.70 -9.88
C VAL A 178 -3.26 -2.41 -9.33
N GLN A 179 -3.17 -1.53 -8.33
CA GLN A 179 -1.90 -1.20 -7.69
C GLN A 179 -1.29 -2.40 -6.97
N ALA A 180 -2.08 -3.17 -6.21
CA ALA A 180 -1.60 -4.34 -5.48
C ALA A 180 -1.20 -5.49 -6.43
N THR A 181 -2.01 -5.81 -7.45
CA THR A 181 -1.68 -6.83 -8.45
C THR A 181 -0.40 -6.47 -9.20
N THR A 182 -0.28 -5.23 -9.69
CA THR A 182 0.94 -4.81 -10.39
C THR A 182 2.16 -4.77 -9.47
N TRP A 183 1.97 -4.47 -8.18
CA TRP A 183 3.04 -4.58 -7.18
C TRP A 183 3.55 -6.01 -7.06
N VAL A 184 2.65 -7.01 -6.94
CA VAL A 184 3.02 -8.43 -6.86
C VAL A 184 3.82 -8.86 -8.09
N VAL A 185 3.30 -8.58 -9.30
CA VAL A 185 3.98 -8.91 -10.56
C VAL A 185 5.37 -8.27 -10.60
N TRP A 186 5.45 -6.99 -10.23
CA TRP A 186 6.68 -6.22 -10.33
C TRP A 186 7.74 -6.71 -9.34
N THR A 187 7.40 -6.91 -8.07
CA THR A 187 8.36 -7.34 -7.05
C THR A 187 8.90 -8.74 -7.30
N GLU A 188 8.07 -9.67 -7.78
CA GLU A 188 8.51 -11.02 -8.16
C GLU A 188 9.43 -11.00 -9.38
N SER A 189 9.13 -10.16 -10.38
CA SER A 189 10.01 -10.00 -11.55
C SER A 189 11.41 -9.51 -11.17
N LEU A 190 11.52 -8.75 -10.07
CA LEU A 190 12.81 -8.29 -9.53
C LEU A 190 13.52 -9.38 -8.71
N ALA A 191 12.78 -10.27 -8.04
CA ALA A 191 13.35 -11.37 -7.26
C ALA A 191 14.10 -12.39 -8.15
N GLY A 192 13.59 -12.62 -9.37
CA GLY A 192 14.24 -13.45 -10.39
C GLY A 192 15.61 -12.95 -10.87
N VAL A 193 16.00 -11.71 -10.52
CA VAL A 193 17.27 -11.06 -10.93
C VAL A 193 18.38 -11.20 -9.86
N LYS A 194 18.20 -12.10 -8.87
CA LYS A 194 18.98 -12.29 -7.62
C LYS A 194 18.61 -11.30 -6.51
N ARG A 195 17.64 -11.68 -5.67
CA ARG A 195 17.65 -11.53 -4.20
C ARG A 195 16.66 -12.53 -3.58
N ARG A 196 16.96 -13.00 -2.35
CA ARG A 196 16.29 -14.10 -1.63
C ARG A 196 14.75 -14.00 -1.66
N PRO A 197 14.02 -15.13 -1.76
CA PRO A 197 12.56 -15.12 -1.77
C PRO A 197 12.03 -14.54 -0.45
N VAL A 198 11.09 -13.62 -0.55
CA VAL A 198 10.22 -13.27 0.57
C VAL A 198 9.28 -14.46 0.73
N VAL A 199 9.49 -15.25 1.78
CA VAL A 199 8.52 -16.27 2.18
C VAL A 199 7.34 -15.53 2.80
N GLU A 200 6.36 -15.13 1.99
CA GLU A 200 5.09 -14.63 2.48
C GLU A 200 4.30 -15.81 3.05
N ARG A 201 4.30 -15.94 4.39
CA ARG A 201 3.35 -16.81 5.08
C ARG A 201 2.03 -16.05 5.24
N TYR A 202 1.19 -16.10 4.21
CA TYR A 202 -0.24 -15.80 4.38
C TYR A 202 -0.94 -17.07 4.85
N ALA A 203 -1.11 -17.17 6.16
CA ALA A 203 -2.16 -17.97 6.77
C ALA A 203 -2.26 -17.49 8.22
N HIS A 204 -3.35 -16.82 8.55
CA HIS A 204 -3.85 -16.85 9.92
C HIS A 204 -4.10 -18.33 10.24
N GLN A 205 -3.16 -18.97 10.93
CA GLN A 205 -3.48 -20.19 11.66
C GLN A 205 -4.42 -19.76 12.78
N THR A 206 -5.71 -19.96 12.56
CA THR A 206 -6.68 -20.10 13.65
C THR A 206 -6.24 -21.31 14.46
N ASP A 207 -5.61 -21.05 15.60
CA ASP A 207 -5.27 -22.08 16.58
C ASP A 207 -6.58 -22.46 17.28
N ASP A 208 -7.34 -23.38 16.67
CA ASP A 208 -8.36 -24.14 17.38
C ASP A 208 -7.65 -25.03 18.40
N ARG A 209 -7.61 -24.55 19.64
CA ARG A 209 -7.33 -25.38 20.81
C ARG A 209 -8.47 -25.26 21.81
N ASP A 210 -9.56 -25.92 21.45
CA ASP A 210 -10.45 -26.56 22.42
C ASP A 210 -10.25 -28.08 22.32
N ALA A 211 -9.49 -28.63 23.26
CA ALA A 211 -9.52 -30.01 23.72
C ALA A 211 -8.85 -30.11 25.10
#